data_AF-A0A383W8Z9-F1
#
_entry.id   AF-A0A383W8Z9-F1
#
_cell.length_a   1.000
_cell.length_b   1.000
_cell.length_c   1.000
_cell.angle_alpha   90.00
_cell.angle_beta   90.00
_cell.angle_gamma   90.00
#
_symmetry.space_group_name_H-M   'P 1'
#
loop_
_entity.id
_entity.type
_entity.pdbx_description
1 polymer ?
#
loop_
_entity_poly.entity_id
_entity_poly.type
_entity_poly.pdbx_seq_one_letter_code
_entity_poly.pdbx_strand_id
1 'polypeptide(L)'
;MAEAAARVAAAAGGAAPDLVMQQRFCAAAKRGCDVTIIGMQPACVAYRQFMQGLHSEPYAIKATAFWAIEAVYHTAWASVLRNAASEELKQYSHRWGNPAFGEYVQQLRFHADEALAFTPELLPQARKVVEQVADLEVDFWGMAYNEA
;
A
#
# COMPACT_ATOMS: atom_id res chain seq x y z
N MET A 1 16.84 -6.26 -0.62
CA MET A 1 15.43 -5.96 -0.27
C MET A 1 15.09 -5.99 1.22
N ALA A 2 15.90 -6.56 2.12
CA ALA A 2 15.58 -6.63 3.56
C ALA A 2 15.35 -5.24 4.23
N GLU A 3 16.21 -4.26 3.97
CA GLU A 3 16.05 -2.88 4.47
C GLU A 3 14.83 -2.17 3.86
N ALA A 4 14.48 -2.53 2.62
CA ALA A 4 13.30 -2.02 1.93
C ALA A 4 12.00 -2.57 2.58
N ALA A 5 12.01 -3.83 3.01
CA ALA A 5 10.90 -4.43 3.76
C ALA A 5 10.70 -3.77 5.14
N ALA A 6 11.78 -3.32 5.80
CA ALA A 6 11.67 -2.58 7.06
C ALA A 6 10.97 -1.22 6.87
N ARG A 7 11.24 -0.53 5.75
CA ARG A 7 10.53 0.72 5.41
C ARG A 7 9.05 0.51 5.11
N VAL A 8 8.72 -0.54 4.36
CA VAL A 8 7.33 -0.98 4.13
C VAL A 8 6.61 -1.23 5.46
N ALA A 9 7.26 -1.93 6.39
CA ALA A 9 6.69 -2.19 7.71
C ALA A 9 6.51 -0.91 8.54
N ALA A 10 7.43 0.05 8.44
CA ALA A 10 7.32 1.34 9.11
C ALA A 10 6.16 2.18 8.56
N ALA A 11 5.99 2.26 7.24
CA ALA A 11 4.86 2.95 6.61
C ALA A 11 3.52 2.31 7.02
N ALA A 12 3.46 0.98 7.04
CA ALA A 12 2.30 0.23 7.51
C ALA A 12 1.99 0.43 9.00
N GLY A 13 3.02 0.62 9.85
CA GLY A 13 2.85 0.85 11.28
C GLY A 13 2.41 2.28 11.65
N GLY A 14 2.62 3.25 10.77
CA GLY A 14 2.09 4.61 10.91
C GLY A 14 0.65 4.78 10.43
N ALA A 15 0.18 3.88 9.57
CA ALA A 15 -1.19 3.79 9.14
C ALA A 15 -2.02 3.07 10.22
N ALA A 16 -2.90 3.74 10.94
CA ALA A 16 -3.89 3.04 11.74
C ALA A 16 -5.11 2.76 10.84
N PRO A 17 -5.27 1.53 10.32
CA PRO A 17 -6.33 1.20 9.36
C PRO A 17 -7.72 1.32 9.98
N ASP A 18 -7.80 1.32 11.32
CA ASP A 18 -9.00 1.51 12.11
C ASP A 18 -9.65 2.89 11.91
N LEU A 19 -8.86 3.96 11.89
CA LEU A 19 -9.34 5.34 11.69
C LEU A 19 -9.74 5.63 10.24
N VAL A 20 -8.94 5.16 9.28
CA VAL A 20 -9.25 5.26 7.84
C VAL A 20 -10.58 4.60 7.52
N MET A 21 -10.87 3.49 8.19
CA MET A 21 -12.12 2.77 8.09
C MET A 21 -13.31 3.46 8.75
N GLN A 22 -13.12 4.02 9.95
CA GLN A 22 -14.15 4.80 10.64
C GLN A 22 -14.58 6.01 9.80
N GLN A 23 -13.61 6.70 9.18
CA GLN A 23 -13.85 7.94 8.44
C GLN A 23 -14.30 7.70 7.00
N ARG A 24 -13.71 6.78 6.22
CA ARG A 24 -13.94 6.70 4.75
C ARG A 24 -14.70 5.49 4.23
N PHE A 25 -14.55 4.30 4.83
CA PHE A 25 -15.03 3.05 4.22
C PHE A 25 -16.39 2.58 4.72
N CYS A 26 -17.06 3.31 5.62
CA CYS A 26 -18.50 3.12 5.74
C CYS A 26 -19.09 3.55 4.37
N ALA A 27 -19.39 2.54 3.57
CA ALA A 27 -19.55 2.61 2.13
C ALA A 27 -20.18 3.93 1.67
N ALA A 28 -19.60 4.59 0.67
CA ALA A 28 -20.19 5.78 0.05
C ALA A 28 -21.70 5.58 -0.27
N ALA A 29 -22.09 4.36 -0.61
CA ALA A 29 -23.50 3.94 -0.77
C ALA A 29 -24.34 3.97 0.53
N LYS A 30 -23.78 3.59 1.69
CA LYS A 30 -24.45 3.63 3.00
C LYS A 30 -24.58 5.06 3.55
N ARG A 31 -23.71 5.98 3.12
CA ARG A 31 -23.68 7.38 3.59
C ARG A 31 -24.18 8.41 2.56
N GLY A 32 -24.65 7.98 1.39
CA GLY A 32 -25.12 8.87 0.33
C GLY A 32 -24.03 9.76 -0.27
N CYS A 33 -22.75 9.37 -0.15
CA CYS A 33 -21.63 10.12 -0.69
C CYS A 33 -21.52 9.86 -2.21
N ASP A 34 -21.71 10.90 -3.01
CA ASP A 34 -21.49 10.82 -4.45
C ASP A 34 -19.98 10.86 -4.76
N VAL A 35 -19.41 9.70 -5.06
CA VAL A 35 -17.99 9.54 -5.41
C VAL A 35 -17.62 10.21 -6.74
N THR A 36 -18.61 10.67 -7.53
CA THR A 36 -18.37 11.41 -8.77
C THR A 36 -18.19 12.91 -8.55
N ILE A 37 -18.63 13.44 -7.40
CA ILE A 37 -18.53 14.86 -7.04
C ILE A 37 -17.29 15.15 -6.19
N ILE A 38 -16.78 14.16 -5.47
CA ILE A 38 -15.63 14.32 -4.57
C ILE A 38 -14.34 14.41 -5.41
N GLY A 39 -13.71 15.58 -5.39
CA GLY A 39 -12.41 15.80 -6.02
C GLY A 39 -11.33 14.87 -5.46
N MET A 40 -10.41 14.45 -6.32
CA MET A 40 -9.29 13.58 -5.93
C MET A 40 -8.35 14.34 -4.98
N GLN A 41 -8.10 13.76 -3.82
CA GLN A 41 -7.19 14.33 -2.82
C GLN A 41 -5.75 14.41 -3.37
N PRO A 42 -4.94 15.41 -2.95
CA PRO A 42 -3.56 15.56 -3.42
C PRO A 42 -2.72 14.28 -3.29
N ALA A 43 -2.83 13.55 -2.18
CA ALA A 43 -2.15 12.27 -1.99
C ALA A 43 -2.53 11.23 -3.07
N CYS A 44 -3.82 11.11 -3.40
CA CYS A 44 -4.30 10.24 -4.47
C CYS A 44 -3.80 10.70 -5.86
N VAL A 45 -3.70 12.01 -6.10
CA VAL A 45 -3.13 12.56 -7.34
C VAL A 45 -1.66 12.17 -7.48
N ALA A 46 -0.87 12.39 -6.43
CA ALA A 46 0.56 12.06 -6.41
C ALA A 46 0.79 10.56 -6.62
N TYR A 47 0.03 9.71 -5.93
CA TYR A 47 0.12 8.26 -6.08
C TYR A 47 -0.25 7.81 -7.51
N ARG A 48 -1.31 8.38 -8.08
CA ARG A 48 -1.69 8.11 -9.48
C ARG A 48 -0.58 8.47 -10.46
N GLN A 49 0.05 9.63 -10.29
CA GLN A 49 1.14 10.08 -11.16
C GLN A 49 2.36 9.15 -11.05
N PHE A 50 2.71 8.72 -9.83
CA PHE A 50 3.75 7.71 -9.61
C PHE A 50 3.44 6.42 -10.36
N MET A 51 2.23 5.87 -10.23
CA MET A 51 1.84 4.64 -10.93
C MET A 51 1.85 4.79 -12.45
N GLN A 52 1.49 5.96 -12.97
CA GLN A 52 1.59 6.26 -14.40
C GLN A 52 3.05 6.26 -14.88
N GLY A 53 3.96 6.82 -14.08
CA GLY A 53 5.41 6.83 -14.37
C GLY A 53 6.02 5.43 -14.43
N LEU A 54 5.51 4.48 -13.64
CA LEU A 54 5.98 3.08 -13.68
C LEU A 54 5.77 2.43 -15.06
N HIS A 55 4.87 2.93 -15.90
CA HIS A 55 4.61 2.31 -17.20
C HIS A 55 5.85 2.31 -18.11
N SER A 56 6.70 3.33 -18.00
CA SER A 56 7.95 3.45 -18.77
C SER A 56 9.17 2.77 -18.13
N GLU A 57 9.06 2.28 -16.89
CA GLU A 57 10.19 1.71 -16.17
C GLU A 57 10.57 0.29 -16.63
N PRO A 58 11.76 -0.23 -16.29
CA PRO A 58 12.08 -1.64 -16.47
C PRO A 58 11.19 -2.56 -15.63
N TYR A 59 11.01 -3.81 -16.07
CA TYR A 59 10.17 -4.80 -15.37
C TYR A 59 10.57 -4.99 -13.90
N ALA A 60 11.87 -5.07 -13.60
CA ALA A 60 12.36 -5.23 -12.23
C ALA A 60 11.88 -4.10 -11.30
N ILE A 61 11.83 -2.86 -11.80
CA ILE A 61 11.34 -1.69 -11.06
C ILE A 61 9.82 -1.76 -10.87
N LYS A 62 9.06 -2.11 -11.92
CA LYS A 62 7.59 -2.29 -11.81
C LYS A 62 7.23 -3.39 -10.81
N ALA A 63 7.89 -4.53 -10.90
CA ALA A 63 7.69 -5.66 -10.00
C ALA A 63 8.01 -5.28 -8.54
N THR A 64 9.09 -4.51 -8.34
CA THR A 64 9.47 -4.00 -7.02
C THR A 64 8.44 -3.03 -6.46
N ALA A 65 7.98 -2.07 -7.26
CA ALA A 65 6.93 -1.14 -6.86
C ALA A 65 5.65 -1.91 -6.48
N PHE A 66 5.21 -2.82 -7.35
CA PHE A 66 3.99 -3.58 -7.13
C PHE A 66 4.04 -4.43 -5.87
N TRP A 67 5.17 -5.14 -5.63
CA TRP A 67 5.39 -5.83 -4.37
C TRP A 67 5.32 -4.90 -3.16
N ALA A 68 5.96 -3.73 -3.22
CA ALA A 68 6.01 -2.80 -2.09
C ALA A 68 4.61 -2.31 -1.68
N ILE A 69 3.76 -1.97 -2.66
CA ILE A 69 2.38 -1.52 -2.44
C ILE A 69 1.59 -2.61 -1.71
N GLU A 70 1.61 -3.83 -2.23
CA GLU A 70 0.84 -4.96 -1.66
C GLU A 70 1.39 -5.36 -0.28
N ALA A 71 2.71 -5.23 -0.08
CA ALA A 71 3.35 -5.52 1.20
C ALA A 71 3.00 -4.51 2.30
N VAL A 72 2.86 -3.22 1.97
CA VAL A 72 2.38 -2.21 2.92
C VAL A 72 0.95 -2.54 3.36
N TYR A 73 0.08 -2.87 2.40
CA TYR A 73 -1.31 -3.25 2.70
C TYR A 73 -1.36 -4.50 3.58
N HIS A 74 -0.68 -5.59 3.21
CA HIS A 74 -0.68 -6.81 4.02
C HIS A 74 -0.20 -6.55 5.44
N THR A 75 0.91 -5.81 5.58
CA THR A 75 1.49 -5.51 6.89
C THR A 75 0.54 -4.69 7.75
N ALA A 76 -0.09 -3.66 7.18
CA ALA A 76 -1.02 -2.78 7.88
C ALA A 76 -2.25 -3.56 8.35
N TRP A 77 -2.90 -4.30 7.47
CA TRP A 77 -4.12 -5.04 7.77
C TRP A 77 -3.90 -6.28 8.65
N ALA A 78 -2.76 -6.96 8.51
CA ALA A 78 -2.39 -8.06 9.40
C ALA A 78 -2.16 -7.58 10.84
N SER A 79 -1.70 -6.34 11.05
CA SER A 79 -1.48 -5.77 12.38
C SER A 79 -2.78 -5.60 13.18
N VAL A 80 -3.87 -5.27 12.48
CA VAL A 80 -5.19 -5.03 13.10
C VAL A 80 -6.13 -6.25 13.03
N LEU A 81 -5.78 -7.30 12.30
CA LEU A 81 -6.63 -8.48 12.09
C LEU A 81 -7.13 -9.11 13.40
N ARG A 82 -6.27 -9.26 14.42
CA ARG A 82 -6.65 -9.89 15.69
C ARG A 82 -7.44 -8.98 16.62
N ASN A 83 -7.30 -7.66 16.47
CA ASN A 83 -7.83 -6.65 17.39
C ASN A 83 -8.90 -5.77 16.72
N ALA A 84 -9.44 -6.19 15.58
CA ALA A 84 -10.44 -5.43 14.83
C ALA A 84 -11.70 -5.22 15.68
N ALA A 85 -11.95 -3.97 16.05
CA ALA A 85 -13.01 -3.59 16.98
C ALA A 85 -14.43 -3.64 16.38
N SER A 86 -14.57 -3.60 15.04
CA SER A 86 -15.86 -3.66 14.35
C SER A 86 -15.90 -4.76 13.29
N GLU A 87 -17.10 -5.19 12.93
CA GLU A 87 -17.31 -6.24 11.92
C GLU A 87 -16.90 -5.76 10.52
N GLU A 88 -17.11 -4.48 10.21
CA GLU A 88 -16.60 -3.86 9.00
C GLU A 88 -15.07 -3.92 8.95
N LEU A 89 -14.39 -3.58 10.05
CA LEU A 89 -12.93 -3.69 10.13
C LEU A 89 -12.45 -5.12 9.91
N LYS A 90 -13.15 -6.11 10.47
CA LYS A 90 -12.82 -7.52 10.25
C LYS A 90 -12.91 -7.91 8.78
N GLN A 91 -13.90 -7.45 8.03
CA GLN A 91 -14.03 -7.81 6.60
C GLN A 91 -12.80 -7.37 5.79
N TYR A 92 -12.32 -6.15 6.01
CA TYR A 92 -11.16 -5.61 5.31
C TYR A 92 -9.84 -6.20 5.82
N SER A 93 -9.69 -6.33 7.14
CA SER A 93 -8.54 -7.01 7.73
C SER A 93 -8.45 -8.47 7.27
N HIS A 94 -9.58 -9.17 7.12
CA HIS A 94 -9.59 -10.52 6.57
C HIS A 94 -9.26 -10.54 5.09
N ARG A 95 -9.59 -9.50 4.31
CA ARG A 95 -9.26 -9.47 2.89
C ARG A 95 -7.76 -9.33 2.64
N TRP A 96 -7.09 -8.43 3.36
CA TRP A 96 -5.69 -8.07 3.09
C TRP A 96 -4.71 -8.53 4.15
N GLY A 97 -5.14 -8.85 5.37
CA GLY A 97 -4.28 -9.32 6.46
C GLY A 97 -4.22 -10.83 6.62
N ASN A 98 -4.98 -11.59 5.83
CA ASN A 98 -5.02 -13.05 5.95
C ASN A 98 -3.71 -13.73 5.48
N PRO A 99 -3.44 -14.98 5.91
CA PRO A 99 -2.24 -15.70 5.51
C PRO A 99 -2.08 -15.91 4.00
N ALA A 100 -3.16 -16.21 3.26
CA ALA A 100 -3.10 -16.45 1.82
C ALA A 100 -2.71 -15.18 1.04
N PHE A 101 -3.13 -14.00 1.49
CA PHE A 101 -2.67 -12.74 0.92
C PHE A 101 -1.18 -12.49 1.24
N GLY A 102 -0.72 -12.90 2.42
CA GLY A 102 0.70 -12.87 2.77
C GLY A 102 1.55 -13.78 1.87
N GLU A 103 1.06 -14.97 1.54
CA GLU A 103 1.70 -15.87 0.57
C GLU A 103 1.79 -15.24 -0.83
N TYR A 104 0.71 -14.60 -1.29
CA TYR A 104 0.71 -13.84 -2.53
C TYR A 104 1.78 -12.73 -2.54
N VAL A 105 1.87 -11.93 -1.46
CA VAL A 105 2.90 -10.89 -1.33
C VAL A 105 4.32 -11.49 -1.34
N GLN A 106 4.53 -12.66 -0.75
CA GLN A 106 5.82 -13.35 -0.80
C GLN A 106 6.18 -13.82 -2.22
N GLN A 107 5.21 -14.29 -2.99
CA GLN A 107 5.42 -14.64 -4.40
C GLN A 107 5.78 -13.42 -5.24
N LEU A 108 5.11 -12.28 -5.03
CA LEU A 108 5.48 -11.02 -5.70
C LEU A 108 6.92 -10.60 -5.36
N ARG A 109 7.30 -10.73 -4.08
CA ARG A 109 8.67 -10.45 -3.66
C ARG A 109 9.67 -11.33 -4.38
N PHE A 110 9.39 -12.62 -4.47
CA PHE A 110 10.26 -13.58 -5.14
C PHE A 110 10.51 -13.17 -6.59
N HIS A 111 9.47 -12.81 -7.35
CA HIS A 111 9.62 -12.36 -8.73
C HIS A 111 10.35 -11.02 -8.88
N ALA A 112 10.18 -10.09 -7.93
CA ALA A 112 10.94 -8.85 -7.91
C ALA A 112 12.43 -9.10 -7.61
N ASP A 113 12.73 -9.95 -6.62
CA ASP A 113 14.10 -10.35 -6.25
C ASP A 113 14.79 -11.09 -7.42
N GLU A 114 14.07 -12.00 -8.09
CA GLU A 114 14.55 -12.71 -9.28
C GLU A 114 14.87 -11.74 -10.42
N ALA A 115 13.95 -10.82 -10.76
CA ALA A 115 14.17 -9.83 -11.80
C ALA A 115 15.40 -8.95 -11.52
N LEU A 116 15.58 -8.52 -10.26
CA LEU A 116 16.74 -7.72 -9.84
C LEU A 116 18.05 -8.51 -9.86
N ALA A 117 18.02 -9.83 -9.68
CA ALA A 117 19.21 -10.66 -9.82
C ALA A 117 19.75 -10.66 -11.26
N PHE A 118 18.87 -10.52 -12.26
CA PHE A 118 19.26 -10.38 -13.67
C PHE A 118 19.65 -8.95 -14.07
N THR A 119 19.22 -7.93 -13.32
CA THR A 119 19.52 -6.51 -13.55
C THR A 119 20.06 -5.83 -12.28
N PRO A 120 21.22 -6.26 -11.76
CA PRO A 120 21.74 -5.78 -10.47
C PRO A 120 22.05 -4.28 -10.46
N GLU A 121 22.31 -3.67 -11.62
CA GLU A 121 22.50 -2.23 -11.79
C GLU A 121 21.26 -1.41 -11.43
N LEU A 122 20.06 -2.01 -11.49
CA LEU A 122 18.79 -1.36 -11.12
C LEU A 122 18.53 -1.38 -9.61
N LEU A 123 19.34 -2.08 -8.82
CA LEU A 123 19.13 -2.23 -7.38
C LEU A 123 19.06 -0.90 -6.59
N PRO A 124 19.89 0.13 -6.89
CA PRO A 124 19.74 1.45 -6.27
C PRO A 124 18.41 2.13 -6.61
N GLN A 125 17.94 2.00 -7.85
CA GLN A 125 16.67 2.57 -8.28
C GLN A 125 15.49 1.83 -7.64
N ALA A 126 15.56 0.50 -7.56
CA ALA A 126 14.57 -0.34 -6.89
C ALA A 126 14.40 0.06 -5.41
N ARG A 127 15.51 0.34 -4.72
CA ARG A 127 15.46 0.86 -3.33
C ARG A 127 14.73 2.20 -3.24
N LYS A 128 15.05 3.15 -4.12
CA LYS A 128 14.36 4.46 -4.17
C LYS A 128 12.87 4.31 -4.44
N VAL A 129 12.48 3.36 -5.29
CA VAL A 129 11.07 3.10 -5.57
C VAL A 129 10.34 2.56 -4.34
N VAL A 130 10.97 1.73 -3.52
CA VAL A 130 10.37 1.30 -2.25
C VAL A 130 10.24 2.46 -1.26
N GLU A 131 11.23 3.36 -1.19
CA GLU A 131 11.14 4.60 -0.39
C GLU A 131 9.97 5.46 -0.85
N GLN A 132 9.84 5.70 -2.15
CA GLN A 132 8.75 6.48 -2.73
C GLN A 132 7.37 5.87 -2.45
N VAL A 133 7.24 4.54 -2.57
CA VAL A 133 5.98 3.86 -2.21
C VAL A 133 5.68 4.04 -0.73
N ALA A 134 6.67 3.91 0.16
CA ALA A 134 6.46 4.11 1.59
C ALA A 134 5.98 5.53 1.91
N ASP A 135 6.59 6.55 1.30
CA ASP A 135 6.18 7.95 1.49
C ASP A 135 4.76 8.20 0.96
N LEU A 136 4.43 7.70 -0.24
CA LEU A 136 3.09 7.81 -0.83
C LEU A 136 2.02 7.11 0.01
N GLU A 137 2.34 5.96 0.58
CA GLU A 137 1.46 5.25 1.49
C GLU A 137 1.23 6.07 2.77
N VAL A 138 2.29 6.61 3.39
CA VAL A 138 2.15 7.48 4.58
C VAL A 138 1.22 8.67 4.29
N ASP A 139 1.37 9.33 3.16
CA ASP A 139 0.48 10.43 2.74
C ASP A 139 -0.96 9.95 2.49
N PHE A 140 -1.13 8.77 1.87
CA PHE A 140 -2.43 8.17 1.57
C PHE A 140 -3.19 7.77 2.85
N TRP A 141 -2.51 7.23 3.86
CA TRP A 141 -3.12 6.95 5.15
C TRP A 141 -3.32 8.24 5.96
N GLY A 142 -2.38 9.17 5.86
CA GLY A 142 -2.41 10.49 6.51
C GLY A 142 -3.60 11.35 6.10
N MET A 143 -4.06 11.27 4.84
CA MET A 143 -5.25 12.00 4.39
C MET A 143 -6.57 11.54 5.05
N ALA A 144 -6.57 10.51 5.90
CA ALA A 144 -7.69 10.22 6.79
C ALA A 144 -7.69 11.14 8.03
N TYR A 145 -6.52 11.46 8.57
CA TYR A 145 -6.36 12.26 9.79
C TYR A 145 -6.39 13.77 9.53
N ASN A 146 -5.90 14.16 8.37
CA ASN A 146 -5.85 15.56 7.98
C ASN A 146 -7.14 15.89 7.24
N GLU A 147 -8.07 16.57 7.92
CA GLU A 147 -9.17 17.26 7.26
C GLU A 147 -8.56 18.29 6.28
N ALA A 148 -9.06 18.31 5.05
CA ALA A 148 -8.79 19.38 4.09
C ALA A 148 -9.72 20.56 4.36
#